data_AF-A0A1W9STZ2-F1
#
_entry.id   AF-A0A1W9STZ2-F1
#
_cell.length_a   1.000
_cell.length_b   1.000
_cell.length_c   1.000
_cell.angle_alpha   90.00
_cell.angle_beta   90.00
_cell.angle_gamma   90.00
#
_symmetry.space_group_name_H-M   'P 1'
#
loop_
_entity.id
_entity.type
_entity.pdbx_description
1 polymer ?
#
loop_
_entity_poly.entity_id
_entity_poly.type
_entity_poly.pdbx_seq_one_letter_code
_entity_poly.pdbx_strand_id
1 'polypeptide(L)'
;MNILENLPKNVEEAFEKVLKNSDKNLLYFTYTSFLFSNILGLIYGRFTLSIWVSIFLTISFIFIQKFFESRFIKNVLISPLWGAWVVLIISISGGLLEMQFLYFIYLFILIIYRSKIIIIIGSSMTIFYNTIIYLFILNDFQFSNFIKNNFLNSENLSYENYFWTSFWYIIAAFVAIWLSEMLKKRTVNNLLISYKQERELKLFEKNKCFAEEISNGNFSFNYKEDKKDELGKTLNSMRKNLNFVLEKEKKEKVINEFINKGVKKINSILRMNYNNLEEFSYKVISELIHYLKANQGAIFIVEDKNPDDIYLLEKV
;
A
#
# COMPACT_ATOMS: atom_id res chain seq x y z
N MET A 1 -7.27 -0.28 20.60
CA MET A 1 -6.09 -0.49 19.74
C MET A 1 -6.24 0.42 18.53
N ASN A 2 -5.46 1.49 18.47
CA ASN A 2 -5.58 2.52 17.44
C ASN A 2 -5.01 1.94 16.13
N ILE A 3 -5.88 1.53 15.20
CA ILE A 3 -5.50 0.83 13.97
C ILE A 3 -4.53 1.66 13.10
N LEU A 4 -4.44 2.97 13.39
CA LEU A 4 -3.63 3.93 12.67
C LEU A 4 -2.18 4.07 13.20
N GLU A 5 -1.88 3.65 14.43
CA GLU A 5 -0.58 3.97 15.08
C GLU A 5 0.63 3.24 14.48
N ASN A 6 0.42 2.19 13.69
CA ASN A 6 1.49 1.37 13.11
C ASN A 6 1.39 1.24 11.58
N LEU A 7 0.72 2.17 10.89
CA LEU A 7 0.59 2.11 9.44
C LEU A 7 1.88 2.58 8.73
N PRO A 8 2.26 1.96 7.60
CA PRO A 8 3.28 2.52 6.72
C PRO A 8 2.85 3.92 6.23
N LYS A 9 3.76 4.90 6.18
CA LYS A 9 3.47 6.28 5.74
C LYS A 9 2.67 6.36 4.43
N ASN A 10 3.01 5.56 3.42
CA ASN A 10 2.29 5.55 2.14
C ASN A 10 0.81 5.13 2.29
N VAL A 11 0.52 4.22 3.22
CA VAL A 11 -0.85 3.75 3.50
C VAL A 11 -1.61 4.81 4.30
N GLU A 12 -0.94 5.50 5.21
CA GLU A 12 -1.48 6.65 5.92
C GLU A 12 -1.88 7.77 4.95
N GLU A 13 -0.99 8.17 4.03
CA GLU A 13 -1.28 9.16 2.99
C GLU A 13 -2.43 8.74 2.07
N ALA A 14 -2.48 7.47 1.67
CA ALA A 14 -3.58 6.93 0.87
C ALA A 14 -4.91 6.98 1.63
N PHE A 15 -4.89 6.67 2.93
CA PHE A 15 -6.06 6.76 3.79
C PHE A 15 -6.49 8.22 3.99
N GLU A 16 -5.56 9.16 4.15
CA GLU A 16 -5.86 10.60 4.19
C GLU A 16 -6.54 11.10 2.92
N LYS A 17 -6.13 10.62 1.73
CA LYS A 17 -6.83 10.94 0.47
C LYS A 17 -8.27 10.45 0.49
N VAL A 18 -8.51 9.24 0.99
CA VAL A 18 -9.86 8.69 1.14
C VAL A 18 -10.69 9.53 2.10
N LEU A 19 -10.10 9.95 3.21
CA LEU A 19 -10.72 10.82 4.20
C LEU A 19 -11.06 12.21 3.63
N LYS A 20 -10.15 12.82 2.85
CA LYS A 20 -10.39 14.09 2.15
C LYS A 20 -11.52 13.97 1.12
N ASN A 21 -11.66 12.82 0.47
CA ASN A 21 -12.78 12.56 -0.42
C ASN A 21 -14.11 12.45 0.34
N SER A 22 -14.11 11.81 1.52
CA SER A 22 -15.28 11.81 2.41
C SER A 22 -15.69 13.22 2.84
N ASP A 23 -14.73 14.11 3.12
CA ASP A 23 -15.01 15.51 3.45
C ASP A 23 -15.68 16.25 2.28
N LYS A 24 -15.22 16.02 1.03
CA LYS A 24 -15.85 16.57 -0.17
C LYS A 24 -17.27 16.07 -0.37
N ASN A 25 -17.50 14.77 -0.13
CA ASN A 25 -18.83 14.19 -0.24
C ASN A 25 -19.81 14.78 0.77
N LEU A 26 -19.36 15.05 2.01
CA LEU A 26 -20.18 15.76 2.99
C LEU A 26 -20.52 17.18 2.53
N LEU A 27 -19.58 17.90 1.90
CA LEU A 27 -19.85 19.23 1.36
C LEU A 27 -20.90 19.20 0.24
N TYR A 28 -20.84 18.22 -0.66
CA TYR A 28 -21.91 18.06 -1.64
C TYR A 28 -23.25 17.76 -0.96
N PHE A 29 -23.23 16.94 0.08
CA PHE A 29 -24.44 16.60 0.80
C PHE A 29 -25.05 17.78 1.60
N THR A 30 -24.22 18.70 2.12
CA THR A 30 -24.75 19.92 2.75
C THR A 30 -25.44 20.82 1.73
N TYR A 31 -24.90 20.96 0.51
CA TYR A 31 -25.58 21.70 -0.56
C TYR A 31 -26.87 21.02 -1.02
N THR A 32 -26.89 19.69 -1.14
CA THR A 32 -28.15 18.99 -1.47
C THR A 32 -29.17 19.12 -0.33
N SER A 33 -28.74 19.07 0.93
CA SER A 33 -29.59 19.28 2.10
C SER A 33 -30.20 20.68 2.11
N PHE A 34 -29.40 21.69 1.75
CA PHE A 34 -29.83 23.07 1.60
C PHE A 34 -30.93 23.21 0.54
N LEU A 35 -30.72 22.66 -0.65
CA LEU A 35 -31.74 22.72 -1.70
C LEU A 35 -33.02 21.99 -1.29
N PHE A 36 -32.85 20.79 -0.73
CA PHE A 36 -33.96 19.94 -0.31
C PHE A 36 -34.80 20.58 0.80
N SER A 37 -34.17 21.15 1.83
CA SER A 37 -34.90 21.82 2.92
C SER A 37 -35.71 23.01 2.40
N ASN A 38 -35.14 23.79 1.49
CA ASN A 38 -35.81 24.96 0.92
C ASN A 38 -36.98 24.60 0.00
N ILE A 39 -36.87 23.50 -0.76
CA ILE A 39 -38.00 22.95 -1.52
C ILE A 39 -39.12 22.53 -0.57
N LEU A 40 -38.80 21.79 0.50
CA LEU A 40 -39.79 21.42 1.51
C LEU A 40 -40.40 22.65 2.19
N GLY A 41 -39.59 23.68 2.46
CA GLY A 41 -40.03 24.96 3.01
C GLY A 41 -41.09 25.64 2.15
N LEU A 42 -40.97 25.57 0.82
CA LEU A 42 -41.98 26.07 -0.11
C LEU A 42 -43.26 25.23 -0.08
N ILE A 43 -43.12 23.90 -0.07
CA ILE A 43 -44.27 22.96 -0.08
C ILE A 43 -45.12 23.11 1.18
N TYR A 44 -44.47 23.17 2.35
CA TYR A 44 -45.16 23.25 3.65
C TYR A 44 -45.41 24.69 4.13
N GLY A 45 -45.16 25.70 3.28
CA GLY A 45 -45.43 27.10 3.60
C GLY A 45 -44.53 27.72 4.67
N ARG A 46 -43.41 27.08 5.04
CA ARG A 46 -42.43 27.51 6.06
C ARG A 46 -41.10 27.95 5.44
N PHE A 47 -41.16 28.65 4.31
CA PHE A 47 -39.98 29.01 3.51
C PHE A 47 -39.01 29.93 4.26
N THR A 48 -39.51 30.89 5.04
CA THR A 48 -38.69 31.83 5.81
C THR A 48 -37.83 31.12 6.85
N LEU A 49 -38.40 30.17 7.61
CA LEU A 49 -37.66 29.35 8.56
C LEU A 49 -36.59 28.53 7.84
N SER A 50 -36.95 27.89 6.72
CA SER A 50 -36.03 27.06 5.95
C SER A 50 -34.82 27.85 5.47
N ILE A 51 -35.02 29.00 4.83
CA ILE A 51 -33.94 29.75 4.18
C ILE A 51 -32.92 30.25 5.21
N TRP A 52 -33.38 30.82 6.33
CA TRP A 52 -32.49 31.37 7.35
C TRP A 52 -31.67 30.28 8.05
N VAL A 53 -32.31 29.19 8.47
CA VAL A 53 -31.62 28.12 9.18
C VAL A 53 -30.69 27.35 8.24
N SER A 54 -31.12 27.07 6.99
CA SER A 54 -30.30 26.36 6.00
C SER A 54 -29.04 27.16 5.60
N ILE A 55 -29.14 28.49 5.44
CA ILE A 55 -27.99 29.37 5.21
C ILE A 55 -27.02 29.29 6.39
N PHE A 56 -27.54 29.44 7.62
CA PHE A 56 -26.73 29.40 8.83
C PHE A 56 -25.98 28.07 8.97
N LEU A 57 -26.65 26.94 8.77
CA LEU A 57 -26.05 25.60 8.86
C LEU A 57 -24.97 25.39 7.79
N THR A 58 -25.20 25.86 6.56
CA THR A 58 -24.25 25.73 5.45
C THR A 58 -23.00 26.58 5.67
N ILE A 59 -23.18 27.85 6.08
CA ILE A 59 -22.06 28.75 6.38
C ILE A 59 -21.25 28.21 7.56
N SER A 60 -21.91 27.74 8.62
CA SER A 60 -21.25 27.16 9.79
C SER A 60 -20.43 25.92 9.41
N PHE A 61 -20.98 25.06 8.54
CA PHE A 61 -20.25 23.90 8.03
C PHE A 61 -18.99 24.29 7.25
N ILE A 62 -19.11 25.23 6.31
CA ILE A 62 -17.97 25.73 5.50
C ILE A 62 -16.91 26.36 6.40
N PHE A 63 -17.34 27.16 7.38
CA PHE A 63 -16.46 27.80 8.35
C PHE A 63 -15.65 26.77 9.14
N ILE A 64 -16.30 25.75 9.72
CA ILE A 64 -15.62 24.68 10.46
C ILE A 64 -14.65 23.92 9.57
N GLN A 65 -15.05 23.62 8.33
CA GLN A 65 -14.21 22.87 7.40
C GLN A 65 -12.93 23.63 7.03
N LYS A 66 -12.99 24.98 6.95
CA LYS A 66 -11.88 25.86 6.58
C LYS A 66 -10.99 26.25 7.74
N PHE A 67 -11.55 26.50 8.93
CA PHE A 67 -10.81 27.11 10.05
C PHE A 67 -10.06 26.10 10.93
N PHE A 68 -10.57 24.87 11.05
CA PHE A 68 -9.93 23.85 11.87
C PHE A 68 -9.04 22.93 11.03
N GLU A 69 -7.91 22.48 11.57
CA GLU A 69 -7.05 21.50 10.90
C GLU A 69 -7.29 20.08 11.45
N SER A 70 -7.43 19.96 12.77
CA SER A 70 -7.65 18.67 13.43
C SER A 70 -8.98 18.03 13.01
N ARG A 71 -8.89 16.83 12.44
CA ARG A 71 -10.07 16.04 12.04
C ARG A 71 -10.96 15.68 13.23
N PHE A 72 -10.38 15.47 14.41
CA PHE A 72 -11.17 15.22 15.61
C PHE A 72 -12.04 16.43 15.96
N ILE A 73 -11.46 17.63 15.94
CA ILE A 73 -12.19 18.88 16.24
C ILE A 73 -13.27 19.14 15.19
N LYS A 74 -12.95 19.00 13.89
CA LYS A 74 -13.94 19.08 12.81
C LYS A 74 -15.11 18.16 13.05
N ASN A 75 -14.83 16.91 13.37
CA ASN A 75 -15.86 15.90 13.61
C ASN A 75 -16.79 16.36 14.73
N VAL A 76 -16.26 16.73 15.89
CA VAL A 76 -17.05 17.18 17.05
C VAL A 76 -17.94 18.38 16.69
N LEU A 77 -17.42 19.36 15.96
CA LEU A 77 -18.14 20.58 15.61
C LEU A 77 -19.15 20.42 14.46
N ILE A 78 -18.86 19.57 13.48
CA ILE A 78 -19.76 19.27 12.35
C ILE A 78 -20.92 18.36 12.79
N SER A 79 -20.71 17.50 13.78
CA SER A 79 -21.72 16.56 14.29
C SER A 79 -23.07 17.21 14.62
N PRO A 80 -23.15 18.27 15.46
CA PRO A 80 -24.43 18.90 15.80
C PRO A 80 -25.10 19.55 14.59
N LEU A 81 -24.36 20.02 13.59
CA LEU A 81 -24.96 20.59 12.37
C LEU A 81 -25.76 19.53 11.59
N TRP A 82 -25.31 18.28 11.57
CA TRP A 82 -26.06 17.20 10.94
C TRP A 82 -27.33 16.85 11.69
N GLY A 83 -27.28 16.85 13.03
CA GLY A 83 -28.49 16.72 13.82
C GLY A 83 -29.46 17.87 13.57
N ALA A 84 -28.95 19.09 13.46
CA ALA A 84 -29.74 20.28 13.17
C ALA A 84 -30.43 20.24 11.79
N TRP A 85 -29.81 19.63 10.77
CA TRP A 85 -30.46 19.42 9.47
C TRP A 85 -31.71 18.52 9.57
N VAL A 86 -31.59 17.40 10.28
CA VAL A 86 -32.73 16.48 10.49
C VAL A 86 -33.83 17.17 11.27
N VAL A 87 -33.45 17.89 12.32
CA VAL A 87 -34.37 18.70 13.14
C VAL A 87 -35.10 19.77 12.30
N LEU A 88 -34.36 20.48 11.44
CA LEU A 88 -34.93 21.50 10.56
C LEU A 88 -35.98 20.90 9.62
N ILE A 89 -35.69 19.76 9.02
CA ILE A 89 -36.61 19.07 8.10
C ILE A 89 -37.90 18.67 8.82
N ILE A 90 -37.79 18.04 10.00
CA ILE A 90 -38.96 17.64 10.81
C ILE A 90 -39.79 18.88 11.20
N SER A 91 -39.11 19.98 11.54
CA SER A 91 -39.76 21.25 11.91
C SER A 91 -40.49 21.88 10.73
N ILE A 92 -39.90 21.90 9.53
CA ILE A 92 -40.51 22.47 8.33
C ILE A 92 -41.75 21.69 7.93
N SER A 93 -41.72 20.37 8.05
CA SER A 93 -42.85 19.52 7.70
C SER A 93 -43.98 19.52 8.74
N GLY A 94 -43.90 20.38 9.76
CA GLY A 94 -44.90 20.41 10.82
C GLY A 94 -44.96 19.11 11.61
N GLY A 95 -43.85 18.38 11.74
CA GLY A 95 -43.80 17.23 12.64
C GLY A 95 -44.30 15.90 12.14
N LEU A 96 -44.60 15.78 10.85
CA LEU A 96 -45.03 14.53 10.25
C LEU A 96 -44.10 13.37 10.63
N LEU A 97 -44.67 12.27 11.13
CA LEU A 97 -43.93 11.08 11.53
C LEU A 97 -43.13 10.50 10.36
N GLU A 98 -43.66 10.62 9.15
CA GLU A 98 -43.03 10.16 7.92
C GLU A 98 -41.70 10.89 7.66
N MET A 99 -41.62 12.17 8.03
CA MET A 99 -40.42 12.98 7.80
C MET A 99 -39.28 12.65 8.76
N GLN A 100 -39.60 11.93 9.85
CA GLN A 100 -38.60 11.38 10.76
C GLN A 100 -37.77 10.27 10.10
N PHE A 101 -38.31 9.59 9.05
CA PHE A 101 -37.53 8.60 8.30
C PHE A 101 -36.34 9.23 7.54
N LEU A 102 -36.31 10.54 7.34
CA LEU A 102 -35.15 11.21 6.72
C LEU A 102 -33.90 11.11 7.61
N TYR A 103 -34.05 10.92 8.92
CA TYR A 103 -32.93 10.64 9.82
C TYR A 103 -32.08 9.45 9.35
N PHE A 104 -32.71 8.37 8.86
CA PHE A 104 -31.99 7.18 8.38
C PHE A 104 -31.15 7.48 7.12
N ILE A 105 -31.67 8.33 6.24
CA ILE A 105 -30.94 8.78 5.03
C ILE A 105 -29.71 9.58 5.42
N TYR A 106 -29.85 10.49 6.40
CA TYR A 106 -28.71 11.25 6.94
C TYR A 106 -27.67 10.33 7.59
N LEU A 107 -28.10 9.35 8.39
CA LEU A 107 -27.20 8.35 8.97
C LEU A 107 -26.42 7.57 7.91
N PHE A 108 -27.05 7.18 6.80
CA PHE A 108 -26.38 6.48 5.72
C PHE A 108 -25.19 7.27 5.17
N ILE A 109 -25.33 8.59 5.10
CA ILE A 109 -24.27 9.46 4.58
C ILE A 109 -23.18 9.68 5.62
N LEU A 110 -23.53 9.75 6.90
CA LEU A 110 -22.56 9.80 7.99
C LEU A 110 -21.73 8.51 8.10
N ILE A 111 -22.31 7.34 7.76
CA ILE A 111 -21.58 6.07 7.68
C ILE A 111 -20.43 6.14 6.65
N ILE A 112 -20.64 6.79 5.51
CA ILE A 112 -19.63 6.97 4.44
C ILE A 112 -18.46 7.85 4.91
N TYR A 113 -18.69 8.70 5.92
CA TYR A 113 -17.64 9.53 6.50
C TYR A 113 -16.66 8.73 7.40
N ARG A 114 -17.01 7.49 7.77
CA ARG A 114 -16.14 6.56 8.51
C ARG A 114 -15.67 7.09 9.88
N SER A 115 -16.51 7.86 10.57
CA SER A 115 -16.24 8.39 11.92
C SER A 115 -17.41 8.17 12.86
N LYS A 116 -17.23 7.31 13.87
CA LYS A 116 -18.23 7.05 14.91
C LYS A 116 -18.60 8.29 15.72
N ILE A 117 -17.66 9.22 15.91
CA ILE A 117 -17.88 10.43 16.73
C ILE A 117 -18.98 11.29 16.12
N ILE A 118 -18.99 11.44 14.79
CA ILE A 118 -20.01 12.23 14.10
C ILE A 118 -21.40 11.63 14.27
N ILE A 119 -21.49 10.32 14.17
CA ILE A 119 -22.75 9.61 14.34
C ILE A 119 -23.21 9.73 15.79
N ILE A 120 -22.33 9.48 16.77
CA ILE A 120 -22.70 9.53 18.20
C ILE A 120 -23.24 10.91 18.58
N ILE A 121 -22.47 11.97 18.29
CA ILE A 121 -22.85 13.33 18.71
C ILE A 121 -24.07 13.82 17.91
N GLY A 122 -24.10 13.58 16.60
CA GLY A 122 -25.22 13.98 15.75
C GLY A 122 -26.54 13.30 16.16
N SER A 123 -26.49 11.98 16.39
CA SER A 123 -27.65 11.19 16.83
C SER A 123 -28.11 11.57 18.24
N SER A 124 -27.17 11.83 19.15
CA SER A 124 -27.51 12.29 20.49
C SER A 124 -28.26 13.62 20.44
N MET A 125 -27.88 14.53 19.54
CA MET A 125 -28.55 15.82 19.39
C MET A 125 -29.96 15.68 18.82
N THR A 126 -30.17 14.81 17.82
CA THR A 126 -31.52 14.58 17.26
C THR A 126 -32.46 13.93 18.27
N ILE A 127 -31.97 12.94 19.03
CA ILE A 127 -32.73 12.30 20.09
C ILE A 127 -33.08 13.31 21.19
N PHE A 128 -32.10 14.10 21.65
CA PHE A 128 -32.32 15.12 22.67
C PHE A 128 -33.38 16.15 22.25
N TYR A 129 -33.32 16.62 21.00
CA TYR A 129 -34.34 17.51 20.45
C TYR A 129 -35.73 16.87 20.44
N ASN A 130 -35.83 15.61 19.97
CA ASN A 130 -37.09 14.87 19.96
C ASN A 130 -37.66 14.75 21.38
N THR A 131 -36.83 14.38 22.36
CA THR A 131 -37.21 14.29 23.77
C THR A 131 -37.71 15.62 24.33
N ILE A 132 -37.00 16.73 24.08
CA ILE A 132 -37.43 18.06 24.53
C ILE A 132 -38.80 18.39 23.98
N ILE A 133 -39.00 18.23 22.67
CA ILE A 133 -40.26 18.61 22.04
C ILE A 133 -41.45 17.85 22.63
N TYR A 134 -41.34 16.53 22.77
CA TYR A 134 -42.42 15.73 23.35
C TYR A 134 -42.67 16.08 24.81
N LEU A 135 -41.63 16.34 25.62
CA LEU A 135 -41.78 16.77 27.01
C LEU A 135 -42.49 18.12 27.15
N PHE A 136 -42.17 19.09 26.30
CA PHE A 136 -42.79 20.42 26.34
C PHE A 136 -44.27 20.38 25.93
N ILE A 137 -44.65 19.45 25.05
CA ILE A 137 -46.02 19.33 24.55
C ILE A 137 -46.91 18.54 25.51
N LEU A 138 -46.42 17.43 26.04
CA LEU A 138 -47.22 16.55 26.89
C LEU A 138 -47.50 17.12 28.29
N ASN A 139 -46.63 18.02 28.77
CA ASN A 139 -46.78 18.67 30.08
C ASN A 139 -47.42 20.08 30.01
N ASP A 140 -47.89 20.50 28.82
CA ASP A 140 -48.57 21.79 28.59
C ASP A 140 -47.90 23.01 29.27
N PHE A 141 -46.57 23.10 29.15
CA PHE A 141 -45.81 24.26 29.61
C PHE A 141 -46.22 25.54 28.87
N GLN A 142 -45.91 26.74 29.40
CA GLN A 142 -46.26 28.02 28.77
C GLN A 142 -45.84 28.15 27.28
N PHE A 143 -44.77 27.45 26.87
CA PHE A 143 -44.29 27.41 25.49
C PHE A 143 -44.94 26.34 24.60
N SER A 144 -45.84 25.49 25.14
CA SER A 144 -46.48 24.40 24.41
C SER A 144 -47.28 24.91 23.21
N ASN A 145 -48.01 26.02 23.37
CA ASN A 145 -48.77 26.65 22.29
C ASN A 145 -47.89 27.25 21.19
N PHE A 146 -46.73 27.80 21.56
CA PHE A 146 -45.74 28.27 20.58
C PHE A 146 -45.15 27.10 19.79
N ILE A 147 -44.83 26.00 20.46
CA ILE A 147 -44.27 24.80 19.82
C ILE A 147 -45.32 24.11 18.93
N LYS A 148 -46.57 23.98 19.39
CA LYS A 148 -47.69 23.44 18.60
C LYS A 148 -47.91 24.27 17.33
N ASN A 149 -48.01 25.61 17.42
CA ASN A 149 -48.22 26.43 16.23
C ASN A 149 -47.02 26.44 15.25
N ASN A 150 -45.79 26.42 15.76
CA ASN A 150 -44.60 26.64 14.93
C ASN A 150 -43.82 25.37 14.55
N PHE A 151 -44.05 24.23 15.19
CA PHE A 151 -43.19 23.05 15.00
C PHE A 151 -43.94 21.74 14.75
N LEU A 152 -45.18 21.55 15.26
CA LEU A 152 -45.88 20.26 15.14
C LEU A 152 -47.40 20.42 14.91
N ASN A 153 -47.94 19.80 13.86
CA ASN A 153 -49.38 19.56 13.73
C ASN A 153 -49.81 18.50 14.76
N SER A 154 -50.79 18.85 15.59
CA SER A 154 -51.05 18.22 16.89
C SER A 154 -51.80 16.89 16.86
N GLU A 155 -52.19 16.37 15.69
CA GLU A 155 -53.18 15.29 15.63
C GLU A 155 -52.65 13.91 16.07
N ASN A 156 -51.32 13.69 16.10
CA ASN A 156 -50.73 12.35 16.33
C ASN A 156 -49.62 12.33 17.41
N LEU A 157 -49.67 13.17 18.44
CA LEU A 157 -48.64 13.21 19.49
C LEU A 157 -49.04 12.39 20.72
N SER A 158 -48.63 11.12 20.76
CA SER A 158 -48.79 10.22 21.92
C SER A 158 -47.44 9.87 22.56
N TYR A 159 -47.45 9.50 23.84
CA TYR A 159 -46.27 8.92 24.52
C TYR A 159 -45.76 7.66 23.80
N GLU A 160 -46.67 6.91 23.17
CA GLU A 160 -46.33 5.73 22.36
C GLU A 160 -45.52 6.10 21.11
N ASN A 161 -45.94 7.14 20.38
CA ASN A 161 -45.21 7.61 19.20
C ASN A 161 -43.82 8.14 19.57
N TYR A 162 -43.69 8.84 20.70
CA TYR A 162 -42.39 9.24 21.21
C TYR A 162 -41.48 8.05 21.52
N PHE A 163 -42.03 7.01 22.15
CA PHE A 163 -41.29 5.81 22.51
C PHE A 163 -40.76 5.10 21.26
N TRP A 164 -41.62 4.83 20.29
CA TRP A 164 -41.23 4.12 19.06
C TRP A 164 -40.25 4.92 18.22
N THR A 165 -40.42 6.24 18.09
CA THR A 165 -39.53 7.09 17.30
C THR A 165 -38.13 7.17 17.91
N SER A 166 -38.05 7.33 19.23
CA SER A 166 -36.78 7.32 19.97
C SER A 166 -36.10 5.96 19.93
N PHE A 167 -36.87 4.87 20.06
CA PHE A 167 -36.37 3.50 19.96
C PHE A 167 -35.70 3.25 18.59
N TRP A 168 -36.38 3.62 17.50
CA TRP A 168 -35.84 3.47 16.15
C TRP A 168 -34.61 4.33 15.90
N TYR A 169 -34.55 5.56 16.43
CA TYR A 169 -33.37 6.42 16.32
C TYR A 169 -32.14 5.82 17.02
N ILE A 170 -32.32 5.24 18.21
CA ILE A 170 -31.24 4.60 18.98
C ILE A 170 -30.72 3.36 18.24
N ILE A 171 -31.62 2.50 17.76
CA ILE A 171 -31.24 1.31 16.98
C ILE A 171 -30.46 1.72 15.73
N ALA A 172 -30.96 2.69 14.99
CA ALA A 172 -30.31 3.17 13.78
C ALA A 172 -28.93 3.76 14.06
N ALA A 173 -28.78 4.53 15.14
CA ALA A 173 -27.49 5.08 15.57
C ALA A 173 -26.51 3.95 15.93
N PHE A 174 -26.95 2.93 16.66
CA PHE A 174 -26.11 1.80 17.04
C PHE A 174 -25.61 1.02 15.80
N VAL A 175 -26.52 0.71 14.88
CA VAL A 175 -26.19 0.05 13.60
C VAL A 175 -25.25 0.93 12.77
N ALA A 176 -25.50 2.23 12.68
CA ALA A 176 -24.66 3.16 11.94
C ALA A 176 -23.24 3.27 12.52
N ILE A 177 -23.09 3.30 13.85
CA ILE A 177 -21.78 3.28 14.51
C ILE A 177 -21.03 2.00 14.17
N TRP A 178 -21.69 0.85 14.28
CA TRP A 178 -21.10 -0.45 13.96
C TRP A 178 -20.66 -0.54 12.50
N LEU A 179 -21.53 -0.15 11.57
CA LEU A 179 -21.24 -0.13 10.13
C LEU A 179 -20.11 0.85 9.79
N SER A 180 -20.11 2.06 10.37
CA SER A 180 -19.05 3.05 10.15
C SER A 180 -17.68 2.52 10.59
N GLU A 181 -17.59 1.89 11.76
CA GLU A 181 -16.34 1.32 12.26
C GLU A 181 -15.89 0.11 11.40
N MET A 182 -16.83 -0.73 10.98
CA MET A 182 -16.57 -1.83 10.06
C MET A 182 -16.02 -1.32 8.72
N LEU A 183 -16.64 -0.29 8.13
CA LEU A 183 -16.17 0.33 6.89
C LEU A 183 -14.79 0.94 7.03
N LYS A 184 -14.50 1.62 8.15
CA LYS A 184 -13.17 2.17 8.45
C LYS A 184 -12.12 1.06 8.45
N LYS A 185 -12.36 -0.02 9.19
CA LYS A 185 -11.45 -1.18 9.29
C LYS A 185 -11.23 -1.85 7.94
N ARG A 186 -12.29 -2.10 7.17
CA ARG A 186 -12.22 -2.68 5.82
C ARG A 186 -11.40 -1.80 4.88
N THR A 187 -11.60 -0.49 4.93
CA THR A 187 -10.86 0.46 4.08
C THR A 187 -9.36 0.40 4.37
N VAL A 188 -8.96 0.45 5.65
CA VAL A 188 -7.54 0.39 6.03
C VAL A 188 -6.92 -0.96 5.63
N ASN A 189 -7.61 -2.07 5.87
CA ASN A 189 -7.14 -3.40 5.49
C ASN A 189 -6.96 -3.53 3.97
N ASN A 190 -7.90 -3.02 3.17
CA ASN A 190 -7.80 -3.04 1.71
C ASN A 190 -6.60 -2.22 1.21
N LEU A 191 -6.35 -1.05 1.82
CA LEU A 191 -5.17 -0.23 1.49
C LEU A 191 -3.87 -0.97 1.84
N LEU A 192 -3.80 -1.61 3.01
CA LEU A 192 -2.65 -2.43 3.41
C LEU A 192 -2.39 -3.58 2.44
N ILE A 193 -3.44 -4.28 2.02
CA ILE A 193 -3.33 -5.38 1.06
C ILE A 193 -2.84 -4.86 -0.29
N SER A 194 -3.43 -3.78 -0.81
CA SER A 194 -3.02 -3.19 -2.09
C SER A 194 -1.56 -2.73 -2.09
N TYR A 195 -1.10 -2.15 -0.98
CA TYR A 195 0.29 -1.73 -0.80
C TYR A 195 1.25 -2.93 -0.75
N LYS A 196 0.86 -4.00 -0.04
CA LYS A 196 1.66 -5.24 0.02
C LYS A 196 1.80 -5.87 -1.37
N GLN A 197 0.70 -5.94 -2.13
CA GLN A 197 0.69 -6.45 -3.50
C GLN A 197 1.56 -5.60 -4.43
N GLU A 198 1.47 -4.27 -4.37
CA GLU A 198 2.31 -3.38 -5.19
C GLU A 198 3.80 -3.58 -4.88
N ARG A 199 4.15 -3.76 -3.60
CA ARG A 199 5.53 -4.06 -3.20
C ARG A 199 6.01 -5.40 -3.76
N GLU A 200 5.19 -6.45 -3.66
CA GLU A 200 5.54 -7.78 -4.18
C GLU A 200 5.70 -7.76 -5.70
N LEU A 201 4.84 -7.04 -6.42
CA LEU A 201 4.99 -6.82 -7.86
C LEU A 201 6.28 -6.09 -8.21
N LYS A 202 6.63 -5.02 -7.51
CA LYS A 202 7.91 -4.30 -7.73
C LYS A 202 9.13 -5.20 -7.49
N LEU A 203 9.09 -6.06 -6.47
CA LEU A 203 10.15 -7.04 -6.24
C LEU A 203 10.20 -8.08 -7.36
N PHE A 204 9.05 -8.58 -7.79
CA PHE A 204 8.95 -9.51 -8.90
C PHE A 204 9.50 -8.93 -10.21
N GLU A 205 9.11 -7.71 -10.58
CA GLU A 205 9.62 -7.02 -11.77
C GLU A 205 11.14 -6.80 -11.69
N LYS A 206 11.64 -6.35 -10.53
CA LYS A 206 13.08 -6.21 -10.30
C LYS A 206 13.82 -7.54 -10.47
N ASN A 207 13.27 -8.63 -9.93
CA ASN A 207 13.86 -9.96 -10.05
C ASN A 207 13.80 -10.49 -11.48
N LYS A 208 12.74 -10.18 -12.22
CA LYS A 208 12.64 -10.48 -13.65
C LYS A 208 13.75 -9.78 -14.43
N CYS A 209 13.92 -8.46 -14.27
CA CYS A 209 15.01 -7.72 -14.90
C CYS A 209 16.38 -8.29 -14.49
N PHE A 210 16.55 -8.66 -13.22
CA PHE A 210 17.81 -9.25 -12.76
C PHE A 210 18.10 -10.62 -13.41
N ALA A 211 17.08 -11.47 -13.57
CA ALA A 211 17.20 -12.73 -14.27
C ALA A 211 17.52 -12.54 -15.77
N GLU A 212 16.93 -11.53 -16.42
CA GLU A 212 17.23 -11.15 -17.81
C GLU A 212 18.70 -10.71 -17.97
N GLU A 213 19.22 -9.87 -17.08
CA GLU A 213 20.64 -9.46 -17.09
C GLU A 213 21.60 -10.65 -16.93
N ILE A 214 21.28 -11.58 -16.02
CA ILE A 214 22.04 -12.83 -15.85
C ILE A 214 21.98 -13.67 -17.13
N SER A 215 20.79 -13.82 -17.73
CA SER A 215 20.60 -14.56 -18.98
C SER A 215 21.37 -13.96 -20.16
N ASN A 216 21.53 -12.64 -20.18
CA ASN A 216 22.30 -11.93 -21.20
C ASN A 216 23.83 -11.95 -20.93
N GLY A 217 24.27 -12.59 -19.85
CA GLY A 217 25.69 -12.69 -19.48
C GLY A 217 26.25 -11.45 -18.77
N ASN A 218 25.40 -10.51 -18.35
CA ASN A 218 25.83 -9.32 -17.62
C ASN A 218 25.88 -9.57 -16.09
N PHE A 219 26.98 -10.14 -15.63
CA PHE A 219 27.17 -10.43 -14.20
C PHE A 219 27.64 -9.21 -13.38
N SER A 220 27.98 -8.10 -14.04
CA SER A 220 28.51 -6.88 -13.41
C SER A 220 27.42 -5.88 -12.96
N PHE A 221 26.14 -6.19 -13.20
CA PHE A 221 25.03 -5.32 -12.85
C PHE A 221 24.92 -5.04 -11.33
N ASN A 222 24.60 -3.79 -10.97
CA ASN A 222 24.49 -3.35 -9.58
C ASN A 222 23.15 -3.79 -8.97
N TYR A 223 23.11 -4.97 -8.36
CA TYR A 223 21.94 -5.47 -7.64
C TYR A 223 22.05 -5.18 -6.13
N LYS A 224 21.14 -4.35 -5.62
CA LYS A 224 21.01 -4.12 -4.17
C LYS A 224 20.08 -5.16 -3.56
N GLU A 225 20.61 -6.01 -2.70
CA GLU A 225 19.85 -7.06 -2.00
C GLU A 225 18.79 -6.46 -1.08
N ASP A 226 17.53 -6.91 -1.21
CA ASP A 226 16.50 -6.71 -0.17
C ASP A 226 16.51 -7.95 0.74
N LYS A 227 16.66 -7.74 2.06
CA LYS A 227 16.74 -8.83 3.05
C LYS A 227 15.50 -9.73 3.04
N LYS A 228 14.35 -9.21 2.60
CA LYS A 228 13.07 -9.95 2.54
C LYS A 228 12.81 -10.62 1.18
N ASP A 229 13.68 -10.46 0.20
CA ASP A 229 13.53 -11.00 -1.15
C ASP A 229 14.35 -12.29 -1.31
N GLU A 230 13.72 -13.43 -1.04
CA GLU A 230 14.36 -14.75 -1.14
C GLU A 230 14.72 -15.11 -2.59
N LEU A 231 13.84 -14.80 -3.54
CA LEU A 231 14.10 -15.03 -4.96
C LEU A 231 15.30 -14.22 -5.43
N GLY A 232 15.38 -12.95 -5.04
CA GLY A 232 16.52 -12.09 -5.35
C GLY A 232 17.84 -12.60 -4.76
N LYS A 233 17.82 -13.20 -3.56
CA LYS A 233 19.02 -13.86 -2.98
C LYS A 233 19.46 -15.06 -3.80
N THR A 234 18.51 -15.92 -4.20
CA THR A 234 18.79 -17.09 -5.03
C THR A 234 19.38 -16.69 -6.38
N LEU A 235 18.81 -15.68 -7.04
CA LEU A 235 19.34 -15.15 -8.30
C LEU A 235 20.76 -14.59 -8.13
N ASN A 236 21.04 -13.91 -7.02
CA ASN A 236 22.38 -13.38 -6.74
C ASN A 236 23.40 -14.50 -6.52
N SER A 237 23.03 -15.58 -5.82
CA SER A 237 23.88 -16.76 -5.69
C SER A 237 24.14 -17.42 -7.04
N MET A 238 23.12 -17.54 -7.90
CA MET A 238 23.27 -18.06 -9.26
C MET A 238 24.25 -17.21 -10.08
N ARG A 239 24.13 -15.88 -10.03
CA ARG A 239 25.08 -14.94 -10.65
C ARG A 239 26.52 -15.18 -10.19
N LYS A 240 26.75 -15.31 -8.89
CA LYS A 240 28.10 -15.54 -8.32
C LYS A 240 28.68 -16.87 -8.83
N ASN A 241 27.88 -17.92 -8.85
CA ASN A 241 28.30 -19.24 -9.34
C ASN A 241 28.63 -19.21 -10.83
N LEU A 242 27.80 -18.59 -11.65
CA LEU A 242 28.04 -18.43 -13.09
C LEU A 242 29.32 -17.63 -13.36
N ASN A 243 29.53 -16.52 -12.65
CA ASN A 243 30.74 -15.73 -12.80
C ASN A 243 32.00 -16.52 -12.41
N PHE A 244 31.92 -17.30 -11.32
CA PHE A 244 33.00 -18.20 -10.90
C PHE A 244 33.32 -19.27 -11.95
N VAL A 245 32.30 -19.91 -12.54
CA VAL A 245 32.49 -20.91 -13.61
C VAL A 245 33.18 -20.27 -14.81
N LEU A 246 32.75 -19.07 -15.24
CA LEU A 246 33.37 -18.36 -16.36
C LEU A 246 34.82 -17.97 -16.09
N GLU A 247 35.16 -17.53 -14.88
CA GLU A 247 36.54 -17.24 -14.50
C GLU A 247 37.40 -18.51 -14.50
N LYS A 248 36.85 -19.63 -14.04
CA LYS A 248 37.53 -20.92 -14.05
C LYS A 248 37.79 -21.40 -15.49
N GLU A 249 36.78 -21.36 -16.35
CA GLU A 249 36.91 -21.72 -17.77
C GLU A 249 37.95 -20.86 -18.49
N LYS A 250 38.00 -19.54 -18.21
CA LYS A 250 39.03 -18.65 -18.78
C LYS A 250 40.43 -19.08 -18.36
N LYS A 251 40.64 -19.43 -17.08
CA LYS A 251 41.94 -19.91 -16.58
C LYS A 251 42.32 -21.25 -17.23
N GLU A 252 41.38 -22.19 -17.30
CA GLU A 252 41.61 -23.49 -17.94
C GLU A 252 41.92 -23.35 -19.43
N LYS A 253 41.24 -22.46 -20.15
CA LYS A 253 41.56 -22.16 -21.56
C LYS A 253 42.99 -21.68 -21.74
N VAL A 254 43.46 -20.74 -20.93
CA VAL A 254 44.84 -20.22 -21.00
C VAL A 254 45.87 -21.34 -20.74
N ILE A 255 45.63 -22.20 -19.75
CA ILE A 255 46.51 -23.34 -19.44
C ILE A 255 46.53 -24.33 -20.60
N ASN A 256 45.36 -24.68 -21.14
CA ASN A 256 45.26 -25.63 -22.24
C ASN A 256 45.90 -25.08 -23.52
N GLU A 257 45.72 -23.79 -23.83
CA GLU A 257 46.41 -23.13 -24.94
C GLU A 257 47.93 -23.18 -24.77
N PHE A 258 48.42 -22.91 -23.55
CA PHE A 258 49.84 -23.02 -23.21
C PHE A 258 50.38 -24.44 -23.42
N ILE A 259 49.69 -25.48 -22.92
CA ILE A 259 50.09 -26.88 -23.10
C ILE A 259 50.07 -27.25 -24.59
N ASN A 260 48.98 -26.97 -25.28
CA ASN A 260 48.81 -27.32 -26.70
C ASN A 260 49.87 -26.66 -27.59
N LYS A 261 50.21 -25.40 -27.32
CA LYS A 261 51.28 -24.70 -28.04
C LYS A 261 52.65 -25.32 -27.76
N GLY A 262 52.95 -25.68 -26.51
CA GLY A 262 54.18 -26.38 -26.12
C GLY A 262 54.32 -27.73 -26.81
N VAL A 263 53.27 -28.57 -26.74
CA VAL A 263 53.25 -29.89 -27.38
C VAL A 263 53.42 -29.80 -28.90
N LYS A 264 52.77 -28.84 -29.57
CA LYS A 264 52.94 -28.62 -31.01
C LYS A 264 54.39 -28.28 -31.39
N LYS A 265 55.05 -27.42 -30.60
CA LYS A 265 56.46 -27.04 -30.82
C LYS A 265 57.37 -28.26 -30.68
N ILE A 266 57.23 -29.04 -29.59
CA ILE A 266 58.02 -30.26 -29.38
C ILE A 266 57.78 -31.28 -30.51
N ASN A 267 56.52 -31.50 -30.90
CA ASN A 267 56.19 -32.40 -32.01
C ASN A 267 56.80 -31.95 -33.34
N SER A 268 56.89 -30.64 -33.59
CA SER A 268 57.55 -30.12 -34.80
C SER A 268 59.06 -30.40 -34.79
N ILE A 269 59.71 -30.21 -33.63
CA ILE A 269 61.13 -30.54 -33.43
C ILE A 269 61.38 -32.04 -33.64
N LEU A 270 60.49 -32.88 -33.12
CA LEU A 270 60.56 -34.34 -33.26
C LEU A 270 60.46 -34.77 -34.71
N ARG A 271 59.55 -34.17 -35.49
CA ARG A 271 59.41 -34.46 -36.94
C ARG A 271 60.62 -34.02 -37.77
N MET A 272 61.24 -32.90 -37.42
CA MET A 272 62.38 -32.35 -38.20
C MET A 272 63.72 -33.04 -37.89
N ASN A 273 63.87 -33.65 -36.71
CA ASN A 273 65.17 -34.17 -36.24
C ASN A 273 65.13 -35.68 -35.91
N TYR A 274 64.21 -36.43 -36.53
CA TYR A 274 63.94 -37.83 -36.19
C TYR A 274 65.14 -38.79 -36.37
N ASN A 275 66.14 -38.41 -37.16
CA ASN A 275 67.32 -39.25 -37.48
C ASN A 275 68.51 -39.03 -36.56
N ASN A 276 68.51 -37.99 -35.72
CA ASN A 276 69.64 -37.65 -34.85
C ASN A 276 69.15 -37.36 -33.44
N LEU A 277 69.24 -38.38 -32.57
CA LEU A 277 68.77 -38.33 -31.19
C LEU A 277 69.50 -37.27 -30.35
N GLU A 278 70.78 -37.00 -30.66
CA GLU A 278 71.55 -35.95 -29.99
C GLU A 278 71.04 -34.55 -30.32
N GLU A 279 70.91 -34.26 -31.61
CA GLU A 279 70.42 -32.97 -32.09
C GLU A 279 68.96 -32.76 -31.70
N PHE A 280 68.16 -33.82 -31.68
CA PHE A 280 66.79 -33.79 -31.17
C PHE A 280 66.75 -33.43 -29.68
N SER A 281 67.47 -34.14 -28.81
CA SER A 281 67.46 -33.86 -27.37
C SER A 281 67.93 -32.45 -27.04
N TYR A 282 68.98 -31.95 -27.71
CA TYR A 282 69.45 -30.58 -27.54
C TYR A 282 68.40 -29.54 -27.96
N LYS A 283 67.77 -29.73 -29.13
CA LYS A 283 66.72 -28.81 -29.61
C LYS A 283 65.48 -28.84 -28.72
N VAL A 284 65.11 -30.01 -28.17
CA VAL A 284 63.98 -30.13 -27.25
C VAL A 284 64.26 -29.40 -25.93
N ILE A 285 65.43 -29.61 -25.31
CA ILE A 285 65.74 -28.94 -24.04
C ILE A 285 65.88 -27.43 -24.24
N SER A 286 66.52 -26.99 -25.32
CA SER A 286 66.64 -25.57 -25.67
C SER A 286 65.27 -24.90 -25.87
N GLU A 287 64.37 -25.53 -26.63
CA GLU A 287 63.02 -25.02 -26.84
C GLU A 287 62.21 -25.00 -25.53
N LEU A 288 62.34 -26.03 -24.67
CA LEU A 288 61.68 -26.06 -23.36
C LEU A 288 62.18 -24.95 -22.43
N ILE A 289 63.50 -24.75 -22.34
CA ILE A 289 64.11 -23.68 -21.54
C ILE A 289 63.58 -22.32 -22.02
N HIS A 290 63.57 -22.09 -23.34
CA HIS A 290 63.07 -20.84 -23.91
C HIS A 290 61.55 -20.66 -23.71
N TYR A 291 60.76 -21.72 -23.93
CA TYR A 291 59.31 -21.68 -23.83
C TYR A 291 58.82 -21.49 -22.40
N LEU A 292 59.46 -22.15 -21.43
CA LEU A 292 59.17 -22.01 -20.01
C LEU A 292 59.84 -20.78 -19.39
N LYS A 293 60.75 -20.12 -20.12
CA LYS A 293 61.67 -19.10 -19.59
C LYS A 293 62.46 -19.60 -18.37
N ALA A 294 62.84 -20.88 -18.41
CA ALA A 294 63.72 -21.45 -17.40
C ALA A 294 65.13 -20.89 -17.57
N ASN A 295 65.92 -20.87 -16.50
CA ASN A 295 67.29 -20.38 -16.56
C ASN A 295 68.24 -21.45 -17.17
N GLN A 296 68.04 -22.72 -16.81
CA GLN A 296 68.84 -23.86 -17.26
C GLN A 296 67.97 -25.12 -17.29
N GLY A 297 68.41 -26.14 -18.02
CA GLY A 297 67.78 -27.45 -18.08
C GLY A 297 68.76 -28.48 -18.62
N ALA A 298 68.55 -29.75 -18.30
CA ALA A 298 69.34 -30.88 -18.78
C ALA A 298 68.41 -32.04 -19.13
N ILE A 299 68.76 -32.84 -20.13
CA ILE A 299 68.08 -34.09 -20.46
C ILE A 299 69.04 -35.25 -20.25
N PHE A 300 68.58 -36.26 -19.53
CA PHE A 300 69.32 -37.51 -19.34
C PHE A 300 68.73 -38.60 -20.21
N ILE A 301 69.59 -39.30 -20.93
CA ILE A 301 69.20 -40.44 -21.78
C ILE A 301 69.73 -41.70 -21.11
N VAL A 302 68.84 -42.63 -20.80
CA VAL A 302 69.19 -43.94 -20.24
C VAL A 302 69.57 -44.85 -21.41
N GLU A 303 70.77 -45.40 -21.37
CA GLU A 303 71.20 -46.44 -22.31
C GLU A 303 71.07 -47.80 -21.63
N ASP A 304 70.13 -48.63 -22.09
CA ASP A 304 69.80 -49.94 -21.49
C ASP A 304 70.19 -51.10 -22.42
N LYS A 305 71.33 -50.96 -23.11
CA LYS A 305 71.85 -52.01 -24.02
C LYS A 305 72.44 -53.20 -23.27
N ASN A 306 72.73 -53.06 -21.97
CA ASN A 306 73.27 -54.12 -21.14
C ASN A 306 72.62 -54.12 -19.75
N PRO A 307 71.88 -55.17 -19.35
CA PRO A 307 71.11 -55.20 -18.10
C PRO A 307 71.93 -55.02 -16.83
N ASP A 308 73.23 -55.32 -16.89
CA ASP A 308 74.16 -55.28 -15.76
C ASP A 308 74.92 -53.94 -15.64
N ASP A 309 74.73 -52.99 -16.58
CA ASP A 309 75.48 -51.72 -16.60
C ASP A 309 74.65 -50.56 -17.22
N ILE A 310 73.70 -50.06 -16.44
CA ILE A 310 72.82 -48.93 -16.81
C ILE A 310 73.48 -47.62 -16.36
N TYR A 311 73.81 -46.73 -17.29
CA TYR A 311 74.33 -45.39 -17.00
C TYR A 311 73.51 -44.28 -17.65
N LEU A 312 73.43 -43.13 -16.97
CA LEU A 312 72.76 -41.93 -17.44
C LEU A 312 73.73 -41.09 -18.26
N LEU A 313 73.39 -40.80 -19.52
CA LEU A 313 74.11 -39.81 -20.31
C LEU A 313 73.49 -38.43 -20.05
N GLU A 314 74.21 -37.55 -19.35
CA GLU A 314 73.87 -36.14 -19.21
C GLU A 314 74.13 -35.41 -20.54
N LYS A 315 73.09 -34.80 -21.13
CA LYS A 315 73.25 -33.93 -22.29
C LYS A 315 72.69 -32.54 -21.94
N VAL A 316 73.60 -31.57 -21.87
CA VAL A 316 73.37 -30.15 -21.54
C VAL A 316 72.80 -29.40 -22.72
#